data_AF-K9H0J7-F1
#
_entry.id   AF-K9H0J7-F1
#
_cell.length_a   1.000
_cell.length_b   1.000
_cell.length_c   1.000
_cell.angle_alpha   90.00
_cell.angle_beta   90.00
_cell.angle_gamma   90.00
#
_symmetry.space_group_name_H-M   'P 1'
#
loop_
_entity.id
_entity.type
_entity.pdbx_description
1 polymer ?
#
loop_
_entity_poly.entity_id
_entity_poly.type
_entity_poly.pdbx_seq_one_letter_code
_entity_poly.pdbx_strand_id
1 'polypeptide(L)'
;MEARAAELLALDAPQVGMGGEIVPTGDVARDLPGIVETVECPDAVTAEASLQRLDMAGDARCMTLAADTAETIGAGNSLEKMLAHQAASAHQLAMRMTATANKWLDAGTPTLGSFGKGEVTAMQEAQRAANAAARLMRSFDDHMETLRKLRSGGEQRVTVIHQHVQVAGGNVAVAGSVSRGQGGGENEKQ
;
A
#
# COMPACT_ATOMS: atom_id res chain seq x y z
N MET A 1 -0.76 36.93 18.90
CA MET A 1 0.35 37.02 17.92
C MET A 1 0.18 35.98 16.81
N GLU A 2 -0.40 34.80 17.09
CA GLU A 2 -0.69 33.76 16.08
C GLU A 2 -1.75 34.14 15.03
N ALA A 3 -2.80 34.87 15.41
CA ALA A 3 -3.86 35.29 14.47
C ALA A 3 -3.36 36.17 13.31
N ARG A 4 -2.26 36.91 13.52
CA ARG A 4 -1.67 37.82 12.53
C ARG A 4 -0.72 37.10 11.57
N ALA A 5 -0.22 35.92 11.96
CA ALA A 5 0.60 35.07 11.10
C ALA A 5 -0.27 34.25 10.13
N ALA A 6 -1.44 33.80 10.58
CA ALA A 6 -2.43 33.13 9.74
C ALA A 6 -2.96 34.02 8.60
N GLU A 7 -3.14 35.31 8.88
CA GLU A 7 -3.63 36.31 7.91
C GLU A 7 -2.59 36.63 6.81
N LEU A 8 -1.29 36.53 7.12
CA LEU A 8 -0.19 36.71 6.15
C LEU A 8 0.06 35.47 5.27
N LEU A 9 -0.44 34.31 5.68
CA LEU A 9 -0.34 33.04 4.96
C LEU A 9 -1.57 32.77 4.08
N ALA A 10 -2.59 33.62 4.14
CA ALA A 10 -3.78 33.52 3.30
C ALA A 10 -3.43 33.96 1.87
N LEU A 11 -3.34 33.00 0.96
CA LEU A 11 -3.28 33.26 -0.48
C LEU A 11 -4.65 33.72 -0.98
N ASP A 12 -4.66 34.65 -1.95
CA ASP A 12 -5.88 35.00 -2.70
C ASP A 12 -6.53 33.72 -3.24
N ALA A 13 -7.86 33.65 -3.16
CA ALA A 13 -8.64 32.44 -3.47
C ALA A 13 -8.19 31.83 -4.81
N PRO A 14 -7.43 30.73 -4.77
CA PRO A 14 -6.82 30.17 -5.96
C PRO A 14 -7.87 29.63 -6.91
N GLN A 15 -7.65 29.76 -8.23
CA GLN A 15 -8.56 29.18 -9.20
C GLN A 15 -8.61 27.66 -9.02
N VAL A 16 -9.80 27.12 -8.79
CA VAL A 16 -10.01 25.72 -8.48
C VAL A 16 -10.21 24.91 -9.77
N GLY A 17 -9.28 24.02 -10.10
CA GLY A 17 -9.39 23.06 -11.20
C GLY A 17 -10.41 21.95 -10.93
N MET A 18 -10.72 21.16 -11.96
CA MET A 18 -11.54 19.95 -11.81
C MET A 18 -10.83 18.99 -10.85
N GLY A 19 -11.41 18.76 -9.66
CA GLY A 19 -10.75 17.99 -8.60
C GLY A 19 -10.35 18.79 -7.36
N GLY A 20 -10.54 20.12 -7.32
CA GLY A 20 -10.35 20.93 -6.11
C GLY A 20 -9.01 21.71 -6.01
N GLU A 21 -8.28 21.87 -7.11
CA GLU A 21 -6.85 22.28 -7.11
C GLU A 21 -6.58 23.75 -7.42
N ILE A 22 -5.50 24.34 -6.89
CA ILE A 22 -5.01 25.63 -7.35
C ILE A 22 -4.41 25.49 -8.76
N VAL A 23 -5.00 26.15 -9.75
CA VAL A 23 -4.39 26.35 -11.06
C VAL A 23 -3.10 27.16 -10.87
N PRO A 24 -1.92 26.60 -11.19
CA PRO A 24 -0.68 27.37 -11.14
C PRO A 24 -0.81 28.55 -12.11
N THR A 25 -0.58 29.76 -11.61
CA THR A 25 -0.57 30.97 -12.45
C THR A 25 0.86 31.44 -12.66
N GLY A 26 1.18 31.86 -13.88
CA GLY A 26 2.52 32.35 -14.25
C GLY A 26 3.50 31.26 -14.70
N ASP A 27 4.79 31.52 -14.51
CA ASP A 27 5.89 30.73 -15.09
C ASP A 27 5.94 29.27 -14.57
N VAL A 28 5.38 28.99 -13.39
CA VAL A 28 5.33 27.64 -12.80
C VAL A 28 4.46 26.67 -13.61
N ALA A 29 3.44 27.17 -14.32
CA ALA A 29 2.60 26.35 -15.19
C ALA A 29 3.30 25.89 -16.47
N ARG A 30 4.41 26.55 -16.86
CA ARG A 30 5.16 26.22 -18.08
C ARG A 30 6.09 25.02 -17.91
N ASP A 31 6.53 24.76 -16.68
CA ASP A 31 7.60 23.79 -16.41
C ASP A 31 7.11 22.46 -15.82
N LEU A 32 5.85 22.36 -15.35
CA LEU A 32 5.24 21.12 -14.85
C LEU A 32 3.92 20.78 -15.57
N PRO A 33 3.97 20.20 -16.78
CA PRO A 33 2.77 19.72 -17.44
C PRO A 33 2.33 18.36 -16.87
N GLY A 34 1.22 18.35 -16.14
CA GLY A 34 0.27 17.22 -16.20
C GLY A 34 -0.04 16.43 -14.93
N ILE A 35 0.52 16.76 -13.76
CA ILE A 35 0.14 16.09 -12.50
C ILE A 35 0.16 17.14 -11.38
N VAL A 36 -1.03 17.57 -10.95
CA VAL A 36 -1.21 18.56 -9.89
C VAL A 36 -2.01 17.87 -8.78
N GLU A 37 -1.54 18.00 -7.53
CA GLU A 37 -2.04 17.25 -6.37
C GLU A 37 -2.88 18.17 -5.45
N THR A 38 -4.12 17.79 -5.18
CA THR A 38 -5.15 18.61 -4.50
C THR A 38 -4.92 18.75 -3.00
N VAL A 39 -4.96 19.96 -2.43
CA VAL A 39 -5.09 20.19 -0.98
C VAL A 39 -6.33 21.05 -0.73
N GLU A 40 -7.27 20.60 0.10
CA GLU A 40 -8.57 21.28 0.31
C GLU A 40 -8.48 22.66 0.99
N CYS A 41 -7.42 22.92 1.78
CA CYS A 41 -7.11 24.23 2.40
C CYS A 41 -5.59 24.38 2.52
N PRO A 42 -4.87 24.74 1.44
CA PRO A 42 -3.42 24.86 1.49
C PRO A 42 -3.03 26.18 2.15
N ASP A 43 -2.28 26.11 3.26
CA ASP A 43 -1.34 27.17 3.58
C ASP A 43 -0.07 27.01 2.71
N ALA A 44 0.77 28.05 2.67
CA ALA A 44 1.99 28.04 1.86
C ALA A 44 2.91 26.84 2.19
N VAL A 45 2.91 26.37 3.45
CA VAL A 45 3.71 25.21 3.89
C VAL A 45 3.19 23.92 3.28
N THR A 46 1.86 23.73 3.23
CA THR A 46 1.25 22.53 2.69
C THR A 46 1.41 22.46 1.17
N ALA A 47 1.34 23.60 0.48
CA ALA A 47 1.61 23.70 -0.95
C ALA A 47 3.08 23.35 -1.28
N GLU A 48 4.03 23.98 -0.59
CA GLU A 48 5.47 23.70 -0.72
C GLU A 48 5.78 22.22 -0.45
N ALA A 49 5.22 21.66 0.62
CA ALA A 49 5.40 20.25 0.96
C ALA A 49 4.80 19.33 -0.11
N SER A 50 3.74 19.73 -0.82
CA SER A 50 3.19 18.94 -1.93
C SER A 50 4.10 18.95 -3.14
N LEU A 51 4.64 20.12 -3.51
CA LEU A 51 5.62 20.22 -4.59
C LEU A 51 6.86 19.36 -4.31
N GLN A 52 7.42 19.45 -3.10
CA GLN A 52 8.56 18.63 -2.70
C GLN A 52 8.25 17.12 -2.76
N ARG A 53 7.04 16.71 -2.38
CA ARG A 53 6.60 15.31 -2.47
C ARG A 53 6.49 14.84 -3.92
N LEU A 54 6.00 15.68 -4.83
CA LEU A 54 5.91 15.38 -6.26
C LEU A 54 7.31 15.30 -6.90
N ASP A 55 8.23 16.20 -6.56
CA ASP A 55 9.63 16.14 -7.01
C ASP A 55 10.30 14.84 -6.55
N MET A 56 10.16 14.48 -5.27
CA MET A 56 10.67 13.20 -4.76
C MET A 56 10.06 11.99 -5.48
N ALA A 57 8.77 12.04 -5.81
CA ALA A 57 8.12 11.00 -6.59
C ALA A 57 8.64 10.97 -8.05
N GLY A 58 8.97 12.13 -8.62
CA GLY A 58 9.65 12.28 -9.91
C GLY A 58 11.04 11.62 -9.91
N ASP A 59 11.85 11.92 -8.90
CA ASP A 59 13.19 11.34 -8.70
C ASP A 59 13.13 9.82 -8.51
N ALA A 60 12.12 9.35 -7.76
CA ALA A 60 11.81 7.93 -7.60
C ALA A 60 11.22 7.29 -8.87
N ARG A 61 10.97 8.07 -9.92
CA ARG A 61 10.33 7.70 -11.20
C ARG A 61 8.89 7.22 -11.08
N CYS A 62 8.22 7.49 -9.97
CA CYS A 62 6.86 7.02 -9.70
C CYS A 62 5.80 8.13 -9.63
N MET A 63 6.10 9.38 -10.02
CA MET A 63 5.17 10.53 -9.92
C MET A 63 3.73 10.23 -10.35
N THR A 64 3.51 9.75 -11.59
CA THR A 64 2.15 9.43 -12.08
C THR A 64 1.47 8.34 -11.26
N LEU A 65 2.21 7.28 -10.93
CA LEU A 65 1.69 6.17 -10.14
C LEU A 65 1.38 6.61 -8.71
N ALA A 66 2.20 7.50 -8.14
CA ALA A 66 2.05 8.05 -6.80
C ALA A 66 0.80 8.93 -6.70
N ALA A 67 0.59 9.83 -7.67
CA ALA A 67 -0.61 10.65 -7.74
C ALA A 67 -1.88 9.81 -7.94
N ASP A 68 -1.87 8.88 -8.90
CA ASP A 68 -2.99 7.96 -9.15
C ASP A 68 -3.31 7.07 -7.94
N THR A 69 -2.28 6.60 -7.22
CA THR A 69 -2.48 5.84 -5.98
C THR A 69 -3.12 6.70 -4.90
N ALA A 70 -2.65 7.95 -4.71
CA ALA A 70 -3.20 8.87 -3.70
C ALA A 70 -4.68 9.21 -3.99
N GLU A 71 -5.02 9.42 -5.26
CA GLU A 71 -6.40 9.62 -5.71
C GLU A 71 -7.25 8.36 -5.49
N THR A 72 -6.77 7.21 -5.94
CA THR A 72 -7.49 5.92 -5.86
C THR A 72 -7.83 5.54 -4.42
N ILE A 73 -6.91 5.75 -3.47
CA ILE A 73 -7.20 5.47 -2.06
C ILE A 73 -8.08 6.55 -1.42
N GLY A 74 -8.25 7.71 -2.06
CA GLY A 74 -8.92 8.87 -1.50
C GLY A 74 -8.15 9.47 -0.33
N ALA A 75 -6.86 9.78 -0.52
CA ALA A 75 -5.98 10.26 0.53
C ALA A 75 -6.44 11.63 1.06
N GLY A 76 -6.98 11.68 2.28
CA GLY A 76 -7.61 12.88 2.84
C GLY A 76 -6.67 13.87 3.53
N ASN A 77 -5.39 13.49 3.75
CA ASN A 77 -4.42 14.33 4.43
C ASN A 77 -2.98 14.02 3.95
N SER A 78 -2.02 14.87 4.35
CA SER A 78 -0.62 14.77 3.91
C SER A 78 0.07 13.45 4.32
N LEU A 79 -0.31 12.83 5.43
CA LEU A 79 0.26 11.55 5.85
C LEU A 79 -0.23 10.40 4.97
N GLU A 80 -1.52 10.38 4.65
CA GLU A 80 -2.09 9.40 3.70
C GLU A 80 -1.46 9.54 2.31
N LYS A 81 -1.20 10.77 1.86
CA LYS A 81 -0.51 11.04 0.60
C LYS A 81 0.93 10.55 0.61
N MET A 82 1.67 10.82 1.68
CA MET A 82 3.04 10.29 1.84
C MET A 82 3.06 8.76 1.82
N LEU A 83 2.12 8.11 2.50
CA LEU A 83 1.98 6.65 2.47
C LEU A 83 1.64 6.14 1.07
N ALA A 84 0.75 6.81 0.34
CA ALA A 84 0.42 6.48 -1.04
C ALA A 84 1.65 6.56 -1.96
N HIS A 85 2.43 7.64 -1.84
CA HIS A 85 3.64 7.84 -2.64
C HIS A 85 4.72 6.78 -2.31
N GLN A 86 4.89 6.45 -1.03
CA GLN A 86 5.79 5.38 -0.59
C GLN A 86 5.35 4.01 -1.10
N ALA A 87 4.05 3.70 -1.06
CA ALA A 87 3.49 2.48 -1.62
C ALA A 87 3.71 2.41 -3.14
N ALA A 88 3.41 3.48 -3.88
CA ALA A 88 3.65 3.54 -5.32
C ALA A 88 5.13 3.35 -5.68
N SER A 89 6.04 3.97 -4.94
CA SER A 89 7.49 3.81 -5.11
C SER A 89 7.95 2.36 -4.85
N ALA A 90 7.50 1.77 -3.74
CA ALA A 90 7.81 0.38 -3.39
C ALA A 90 7.29 -0.59 -4.46
N HIS A 91 6.04 -0.41 -4.90
CA HIS A 91 5.43 -1.22 -5.97
C HIS A 91 6.22 -1.09 -7.27
N GLN A 92 6.52 0.13 -7.71
CA GLN A 92 7.26 0.36 -8.95
C GLN A 92 8.64 -0.31 -8.90
N LEU A 93 9.39 -0.08 -7.83
CA LEU A 93 10.73 -0.65 -7.71
C LEU A 93 10.67 -2.18 -7.62
N ALA A 94 9.67 -2.74 -6.94
CA ALA A 94 9.42 -4.18 -6.92
C ALA A 94 9.21 -4.74 -8.33
N MET A 95 8.33 -4.12 -9.12
CA MET A 95 8.06 -4.54 -10.51
C MET A 95 9.33 -4.48 -11.37
N ARG A 96 10.15 -3.43 -11.22
CA ARG A 96 11.42 -3.30 -11.93
C ARG A 96 12.43 -4.36 -11.49
N MET A 97 12.47 -4.72 -10.21
CA MET A 97 13.34 -5.77 -9.69
C MET A 97 12.89 -7.15 -10.17
N THR A 98 11.58 -7.43 -10.20
CA THR A 98 11.03 -8.66 -10.82
C THR A 98 11.41 -8.74 -12.30
N ALA A 99 11.24 -7.66 -13.06
CA ALA A 99 11.64 -7.63 -14.47
C ALA A 99 13.16 -7.82 -14.64
N THR A 100 13.97 -7.29 -13.72
CA THR A 100 15.43 -7.48 -13.72
C THR A 100 15.79 -8.94 -13.41
N ALA A 101 15.10 -9.58 -12.47
CA ALA A 101 15.28 -11.00 -12.17
C ALA A 101 14.99 -11.87 -13.40
N ASN A 102 13.89 -11.60 -14.12
CA ASN A 102 13.54 -12.32 -15.34
C ASN A 102 14.64 -12.19 -16.42
N LYS A 103 15.18 -10.99 -16.64
CA LYS A 103 16.30 -10.79 -17.60
C LYS A 103 17.52 -11.64 -17.25
N TRP A 104 17.85 -11.77 -15.97
CA TRP A 104 18.95 -12.60 -15.52
C TRP A 104 18.65 -14.09 -15.63
N LEU A 105 17.41 -14.52 -15.40
CA LEU A 105 16.98 -15.90 -15.64
C LEU A 105 17.08 -16.26 -17.12
N ASP A 106 16.63 -15.38 -18.02
CA ASP A 106 16.73 -15.59 -19.46
C ASP A 106 18.20 -15.71 -19.90
N ALA A 107 19.09 -14.87 -19.35
CA ALA A 107 20.52 -14.91 -19.64
C ALA A 107 21.25 -16.12 -18.99
N GLY A 108 20.75 -16.61 -17.87
CA GLY A 108 21.32 -17.72 -17.10
C GLY A 108 20.72 -19.09 -17.44
N THR A 109 19.78 -19.15 -18.39
CA THR A 109 19.14 -20.42 -18.81
C THR A 109 20.17 -21.28 -19.54
N PRO A 110 20.55 -22.45 -18.99
CA PRO A 110 21.57 -23.29 -19.61
C PRO A 110 21.05 -23.84 -20.94
N THR A 111 21.77 -23.59 -22.02
CA THR A 111 21.50 -24.30 -23.28
C THR A 111 22.19 -25.65 -23.21
N LEU A 112 21.41 -26.71 -22.97
CA LEU A 112 21.82 -28.13 -22.97
C LEU A 112 23.22 -28.43 -22.39
N GLY A 113 23.29 -28.63 -21.06
CA GLY A 113 24.32 -29.49 -20.46
C GLY A 113 25.65 -28.84 -20.05
N SER A 114 25.79 -27.52 -20.06
CA SER A 114 27.01 -26.85 -19.57
C SER A 114 26.70 -25.70 -18.62
N PHE A 115 26.93 -25.89 -17.32
CA PHE A 115 26.85 -24.81 -16.33
C PHE A 115 28.14 -24.00 -16.32
N GLY A 116 28.19 -22.94 -17.13
CA GLY A 116 29.32 -22.01 -17.15
C GLY A 116 29.35 -21.09 -15.92
N LYS A 117 30.51 -20.52 -15.58
CA LYS A 117 30.62 -19.49 -14.51
C LYS A 117 29.66 -18.31 -14.72
N GLY A 118 29.40 -17.93 -15.97
CA GLY A 118 28.47 -16.85 -16.32
C GLY A 118 27.02 -17.14 -15.95
N GLU A 119 26.55 -18.38 -16.12
CA GLU A 119 25.18 -18.79 -15.77
C GLU A 119 24.98 -18.78 -14.26
N VAL A 120 25.97 -19.26 -13.49
CA VAL A 120 25.93 -19.21 -12.02
C VAL A 120 25.82 -17.77 -11.52
N THR A 121 26.57 -16.83 -12.11
CA THR A 121 26.46 -15.41 -11.76
C THR A 121 25.09 -14.85 -12.12
N ALA A 122 24.56 -15.18 -13.29
CA ALA A 122 23.23 -14.73 -13.71
C ALA A 122 22.14 -15.23 -12.74
N MET A 123 22.18 -16.50 -12.33
CA MET A 123 21.22 -17.04 -11.36
C MET A 123 21.34 -16.34 -9.98
N GLN A 124 22.55 -15.99 -9.54
CA GLN A 124 22.75 -15.25 -8.29
C GLN A 124 22.16 -13.84 -8.35
N GLU A 125 22.37 -13.12 -9.45
CA GLU A 125 21.80 -11.77 -9.64
C GLU A 125 20.28 -11.81 -9.80
N ALA A 126 19.74 -12.84 -10.48
CA ALA A 126 18.30 -13.11 -10.50
C ALA A 126 17.74 -13.28 -9.09
N GLN A 127 18.40 -14.09 -8.25
CA GLN A 127 17.98 -14.31 -6.87
C GLN A 127 18.04 -13.02 -6.03
N ARG A 128 19.09 -12.20 -6.17
CA ARG A 128 19.20 -10.91 -5.46
C ARG A 128 18.07 -9.97 -5.83
N ALA A 129 17.78 -9.83 -7.13
CA ALA A 129 16.70 -8.99 -7.62
C ALA A 129 15.33 -9.50 -7.15
N ALA A 130 15.08 -10.82 -7.23
CA ALA A 130 13.84 -11.43 -6.76
C ALA A 130 13.63 -11.22 -5.24
N ASN A 131 14.68 -11.38 -4.43
CA ASN A 131 14.63 -11.13 -2.99
C ASN A 131 14.35 -9.65 -2.66
N ALA A 132 14.97 -8.72 -3.41
CA ALA A 132 14.68 -7.30 -3.27
C ALA A 132 13.21 -6.99 -3.61
N ALA A 133 12.70 -7.55 -4.71
CA ALA A 133 11.30 -7.42 -5.11
C ALA A 133 10.35 -7.93 -4.02
N ALA A 134 10.59 -9.12 -3.47
CA ALA A 134 9.76 -9.70 -2.43
C ALA A 134 9.70 -8.84 -1.15
N ARG A 135 10.81 -8.20 -0.77
CA ARG A 135 10.86 -7.28 0.37
C ARG A 135 10.08 -5.98 0.11
N LEU A 136 10.15 -5.45 -1.10
CA LEU A 136 9.41 -4.25 -1.51
C LEU A 136 7.91 -4.52 -1.61
N MET A 137 7.51 -5.69 -2.12
CA MET A 137 6.11 -6.12 -2.12
C MET A 137 5.55 -6.25 -0.70
N ARG A 138 6.33 -6.83 0.22
CA ARG A 138 5.94 -6.88 1.64
C ARG A 138 5.79 -5.49 2.25
N SER A 139 6.71 -4.57 1.95
CA SER A 139 6.60 -3.17 2.39
C SER A 139 5.34 -2.49 1.84
N PHE A 140 4.95 -2.79 0.60
CA PHE A 140 3.70 -2.31 0.02
C PHE A 140 2.48 -2.80 0.81
N ASP A 141 2.43 -4.10 1.12
CA ASP A 141 1.36 -4.68 1.94
C ASP A 141 1.31 -4.03 3.33
N ASP A 142 2.47 -3.82 3.96
CA ASP A 142 2.59 -3.14 5.26
C ASP A 142 2.08 -1.68 5.20
N HIS A 143 2.33 -0.96 4.09
CA HIS A 143 1.78 0.38 3.88
C HIS A 143 0.25 0.38 3.77
N MET A 144 -0.33 -0.60 3.07
CA MET A 144 -1.79 -0.75 2.96
C MET A 144 -2.43 -1.09 4.32
N GLU A 145 -1.77 -1.93 5.13
CA GLU A 145 -2.22 -2.19 6.49
C GLU A 145 -2.10 -0.95 7.38
N THR A 146 -1.01 -0.19 7.25
CA THR A 146 -0.79 1.06 7.99
C THR A 146 -1.87 2.09 7.65
N LEU A 147 -2.22 2.23 6.37
CA LEU A 147 -3.35 3.06 5.93
C LEU A 147 -4.66 2.63 6.56
N ARG A 148 -4.95 1.31 6.60
CA ARG A 148 -6.16 0.78 7.24
C ARG A 148 -6.22 1.14 8.73
N LYS A 149 -5.09 1.01 9.44
CA LYS A 149 -4.97 1.35 10.87
C LYS A 149 -5.14 2.85 11.12
N LEU A 150 -4.55 3.68 10.27
CA LEU A 150 -4.68 5.14 10.34
C LEU A 150 -6.16 5.54 10.20
N ARG A 151 -6.87 4.95 9.23
CA ARG A 151 -8.29 5.24 8.99
C ARG A 151 -9.22 4.69 10.05
N SER A 152 -8.91 3.53 10.63
CA SER A 152 -9.71 2.95 11.71
C SER A 152 -9.42 3.60 13.06
N GLY A 153 -8.47 4.54 13.16
CA GLY A 153 -8.10 5.18 14.43
C GLY A 153 -7.63 4.20 15.51
N GLY A 154 -7.17 3.00 15.13
CA GLY A 154 -6.88 1.92 16.07
C GLY A 154 -8.11 1.23 16.68
N GLU A 155 -9.34 1.52 16.22
CA GLU A 155 -10.55 0.82 16.67
C GLU A 155 -10.55 -0.63 16.20
N GLN A 156 -10.31 -1.55 17.13
CA GLN A 156 -10.60 -2.96 16.93
C GLN A 156 -12.04 -3.22 17.38
N ARG A 157 -12.99 -3.18 16.45
CA ARG A 157 -14.39 -3.52 16.74
C ARG A 157 -14.53 -5.03 16.96
N VAL A 158 -14.23 -5.50 18.16
CA VAL A 158 -14.48 -6.88 18.60
C VAL A 158 -15.95 -7.02 18.95
N THR A 159 -16.75 -7.60 18.05
CA THR A 159 -18.13 -7.98 18.38
C THR A 159 -18.10 -9.21 19.28
N VAL A 160 -18.09 -9.00 20.60
CA VAL A 160 -18.30 -10.08 21.57
C VAL A 160 -19.78 -10.44 21.56
N ILE A 161 -20.14 -11.51 20.84
CA ILE A 161 -21.47 -12.11 20.91
C ILE A 161 -21.57 -12.82 22.26
N HIS A 162 -22.12 -12.13 23.27
CA HIS A 162 -22.48 -12.75 24.54
C HIS A 162 -23.70 -13.63 24.32
N GLN A 163 -23.50 -14.90 23.98
CA GLN A 163 -24.58 -15.87 24.06
C GLN A 163 -24.87 -16.11 25.55
N HIS A 164 -25.92 -15.47 26.07
CA HIS A 164 -26.47 -15.77 27.39
C HIS A 164 -26.96 -17.23 27.38
N VAL A 165 -26.11 -18.15 27.83
CA VAL A 165 -26.57 -19.46 28.28
C VAL A 165 -27.06 -19.26 29.70
N GLN A 166 -28.38 -19.26 29.89
CA GLN A 166 -28.99 -19.33 31.22
C GLN A 166 -28.60 -20.69 31.84
N VAL A 167 -27.57 -20.70 32.69
CA VAL A 167 -27.22 -21.88 33.47
C VAL A 167 -27.98 -21.80 34.80
N ALA A 168 -29.21 -22.31 34.81
CA ALA A 168 -29.88 -22.66 36.06
C ALA A 168 -29.25 -23.96 36.57
N GLY A 169 -28.28 -23.85 37.48
CA GLY A 169 -27.81 -24.95 38.33
C GLY A 169 -27.13 -26.12 37.61
N GLY A 170 -25.79 -26.12 37.63
CA GLY A 170 -24.97 -27.34 37.67
C GLY A 170 -25.20 -28.39 36.58
N ASN A 171 -24.48 -28.26 35.46
CA ASN A 171 -23.70 -29.32 34.80
C ASN A 171 -23.34 -28.85 33.39
N VAL A 172 -22.04 -28.79 33.09
CA VAL A 172 -21.52 -28.45 31.76
C VAL A 172 -21.60 -29.69 30.88
N ALA A 173 -22.56 -29.71 29.97
CA ALA A 173 -22.59 -30.66 28.86
C ALA A 173 -21.89 -30.02 27.65
N VAL A 174 -20.68 -30.47 27.34
CA VAL A 174 -20.01 -30.18 26.06
C VAL A 174 -20.68 -31.04 24.99
N ALA A 175 -21.65 -30.47 24.27
CA ALA A 175 -22.22 -31.10 23.08
C ALA A 175 -21.43 -30.68 21.84
N GLY A 176 -20.25 -31.28 21.65
CA GLY A 176 -19.57 -31.29 20.37
C GLY A 176 -20.08 -32.46 19.52
N SER A 177 -20.83 -32.18 18.46
CA SER A 177 -21.24 -33.20 17.49
C SER A 177 -20.05 -33.64 16.64
N VAL A 178 -19.35 -34.67 17.09
CA VAL A 178 -18.40 -35.42 16.25
C VAL A 178 -19.19 -36.37 15.35
N SER A 179 -19.31 -36.03 14.07
CA SER A 179 -19.81 -36.95 13.05
C SER A 179 -18.69 -37.94 12.71
N ARG A 180 -18.75 -39.14 13.31
CA ARG A 180 -17.89 -40.28 12.95
C ARG A 180 -18.72 -41.26 12.14
N GLY A 181 -18.30 -41.45 10.89
CA GLY A 181 -18.93 -42.32 9.91
C GLY A 181 -19.23 -43.72 10.45
N GLN A 182 -20.41 -44.18 10.05
CA GLN A 182 -21.09 -45.41 10.37
C GLN A 182 -20.35 -46.64 9.82
N GLY A 183 -20.17 -47.63 10.68
CA GLY A 183 -19.60 -48.93 10.33
C GLY A 183 -19.81 -49.92 11.47
N GLY A 184 -21.04 -50.42 11.61
CA GLY A 184 -21.40 -51.46 12.57
C GLY A 184 -22.12 -52.59 11.84
N GLY A 185 -21.44 -53.72 11.71
CA GLY A 185 -22.04 -54.98 11.29
C GLY A 185 -22.95 -55.53 12.40
N GLU A 186 -24.11 -56.01 12.00
CA GLU A 186 -25.07 -56.71 12.84
C GLU A 186 -24.64 -58.17 12.97
N ASN A 187 -24.58 -58.67 14.20
CA ASN A 187 -24.67 -60.10 14.49
C ASN A 187 -25.83 -60.30 15.47
N GLU A 188 -26.91 -60.91 14.97
CA GLU A 188 -28.10 -61.28 15.72
C GLU A 188 -28.06 -62.79 16.02
N LYS A 189 -28.28 -63.13 17.30
CA LYS A 189 -28.75 -64.42 17.85
C LYS A 189 -27.93 -65.71 17.64
N GLN A 190 -27.33 -66.19 18.74
CA GLN A 190 -27.78 -67.39 19.49
C GLN A 190 -27.30 -67.31 20.94
#